data_AF-A0A925PQJ5-F1
#
_entry.id   AF-A0A925PQJ5-F1
#
_cell.length_a   1.000
_cell.length_b   1.000
_cell.length_c   1.000
_cell.angle_alpha   90.00
_cell.angle_beta   90.00
_cell.angle_gamma   90.00
#
_symmetry.space_group_name_H-M   'P 1'
#
loop_
_entity.id
_entity.type
_entity.pdbx_description
1 polymer ?
#
loop_
_entity_poly.entity_id
_entity_poly.type
_entity_poly.pdbx_seq_one_letter_code
_entity_poly.pdbx_strand_id
1 'polypeptide(L)'
;MPGPSDRRERNEALRLFIAATAGILLLIIIGGAGLYYLVGLGDADPFSEGLGLKNAALISFGVSFAVILVMAVVSGGDAIFGELPFTILGFLIFFVIFWLMIAWIF
;
A
#
# COMPACT_ATOMS: atom_id res chain seq x y z
N MET A 1 -35.02 -24.26 4.53
CA MET A 1 -34.97 -23.03 5.33
C MET A 1 -33.56 -22.92 5.89
N PRO A 2 -32.84 -21.80 5.70
CA PRO A 2 -31.49 -21.66 6.24
C PRO A 2 -31.53 -21.75 7.78
N GLY A 3 -30.74 -22.65 8.33
CA GLY A 3 -30.70 -22.92 9.77
C GLY A 3 -30.08 -21.77 10.57
N PRO A 4 -30.26 -21.73 11.89
CA PRO A 4 -29.66 -20.69 12.75
C PRO A 4 -28.13 -20.56 12.62
N SER A 5 -27.44 -21.66 12.29
CA SER A 5 -25.99 -21.69 12.02
C SER A 5 -25.59 -20.91 10.77
N ASP A 6 -26.37 -21.04 9.69
CA ASP A 6 -26.12 -20.43 8.37
C ASP A 6 -26.16 -18.90 8.41
N ARG A 7 -27.03 -18.33 9.27
CA ARG A 7 -27.09 -16.87 9.52
C ARG A 7 -25.89 -16.36 10.31
N ARG A 8 -25.31 -17.20 11.17
CA ARG A 8 -24.17 -16.83 12.03
C ARG A 8 -22.88 -16.81 11.22
N GLU A 9 -22.64 -17.84 10.41
CA GLU A 9 -21.50 -17.89 9.47
C GLU A 9 -21.53 -16.73 8.48
N ARG A 10 -22.70 -16.42 7.92
CA ARG A 10 -22.84 -15.26 7.00
C ARG A 10 -22.47 -13.93 7.67
N ASN A 11 -22.84 -13.75 8.94
CA ASN A 11 -22.51 -12.53 9.68
C ASN A 11 -21.03 -12.46 10.07
N GLU A 12 -20.38 -13.58 10.36
CA GLU A 12 -18.93 -13.64 10.59
C GLU A 12 -18.16 -13.38 9.30
N ALA A 13 -18.55 -13.99 8.18
CA ALA A 13 -17.98 -13.73 6.87
C ALA A 13 -18.13 -12.24 6.46
N LEU A 14 -19.32 -11.66 6.68
CA LEU A 14 -19.56 -10.23 6.45
C LEU A 14 -18.68 -9.34 7.33
N ARG A 15 -18.53 -9.67 8.62
CA ARG A 15 -17.65 -8.91 9.53
C ARG A 15 -16.19 -8.98 9.08
N LEU A 16 -15.72 -10.15 8.68
CA LEU A 16 -14.35 -10.33 8.20
C LEU A 16 -14.12 -9.55 6.90
N PHE A 17 -15.08 -9.59 5.98
CA PHE A 17 -15.04 -8.84 4.72
C PHE A 17 -15.04 -7.32 4.95
N ILE A 18 -15.89 -6.82 5.86
CA ILE A 18 -15.94 -5.41 6.23
C ILE A 18 -14.62 -4.98 6.88
N ALA A 19 -14.07 -5.78 7.80
CA ALA A 19 -12.80 -5.50 8.45
C ALA A 19 -11.65 -5.44 7.43
N ALA A 20 -11.62 -6.36 6.47
CA ALA A 20 -10.60 -6.41 5.43
C ALA A 20 -10.70 -5.20 4.48
N THR A 21 -11.92 -4.86 4.05
CA THR A 21 -12.20 -3.70 3.20
C THR A 21 -11.84 -2.38 3.91
N ALA A 22 -12.20 -2.26 5.20
CA ALA A 22 -11.83 -1.11 6.02
C ALA A 22 -10.31 -1.00 6.20
N GLY A 23 -9.61 -2.11 6.40
CA GLY A 23 -8.15 -2.15 6.48
C GLY A 23 -7.47 -1.70 5.18
N ILE A 24 -7.95 -2.16 4.02
CA ILE A 24 -7.46 -1.72 2.71
C ILE A 24 -7.73 -0.23 2.49
N LEU A 25 -8.93 0.26 2.79
CA LEU A 25 -9.27 1.67 2.66
C LEU A 25 -8.38 2.56 3.55
N LEU A 26 -8.12 2.11 4.78
CA LEU A 26 -7.20 2.80 5.69
C LEU A 26 -5.79 2.89 5.09
N LEU A 27 -5.27 1.80 4.54
CA LEU A 27 -3.96 1.77 3.88
C LEU A 27 -3.90 2.69 2.65
N ILE A 28 -4.97 2.74 1.84
CA ILE A 28 -5.09 3.66 0.71
C ILE A 28 -5.06 5.12 1.19
N ILE A 29 -5.81 5.43 2.24
CA ILE A 29 -5.89 6.80 2.79
C ILE A 29 -4.52 7.22 3.35
N ILE A 30 -3.86 6.35 4.12
CA ILE A 30 -2.54 6.64 4.71
C ILE A 30 -1.49 6.79 3.60
N GLY A 31 -1.45 5.87 2.63
CA GLY A 31 -0.52 5.93 1.50
C GLY A 31 -0.76 7.14 0.62
N GLY A 32 -2.02 7.45 0.31
CA GLY A 32 -2.42 8.61 -0.50
C GLY A 32 -2.14 9.95 0.19
N ALA A 33 -2.43 10.06 1.50
CA ALA A 33 -2.12 11.26 2.28
C ALA A 33 -0.60 11.46 2.41
N GLY A 34 0.16 10.37 2.61
CA GLY A 34 1.63 10.41 2.63
C GLY A 34 2.21 10.89 1.30
N LEU A 35 1.73 10.35 0.18
CA LEU A 35 2.10 10.80 -1.17
C LEU A 35 1.78 12.27 -1.40
N TYR A 36 0.57 12.72 -1.06
CA TYR A 36 0.14 14.10 -1.22
C TYR A 36 1.03 15.08 -0.43
N TYR A 37 1.33 14.76 0.83
CA TYR A 37 2.18 15.59 1.68
C TYR A 37 3.63 15.63 1.20
N LEU A 38 4.20 14.51 0.76
CA LEU A 38 5.58 14.47 0.27
C LEU A 38 5.78 15.21 -1.06
N VAL A 39 4.77 15.17 -1.95
CA VAL A 39 4.79 15.90 -3.22
C VAL A 39 4.69 17.41 -2.98
N GLY A 40 3.87 17.85 -2.01
CA GLY A 40 3.75 19.27 -1.63
C GLY A 40 5.03 19.88 -1.02
N LEU A 41 5.92 19.06 -0.44
CA LEU A 41 7.23 19.47 0.06
C LEU A 41 8.29 19.64 -1.04
N GLY A 42 7.96 19.45 -2.32
CA GLY A 42 8.90 19.51 -3.45
C GLY A 42 9.17 20.90 -4.03
N ASP A 43 8.44 21.93 -3.62
CA ASP A 43 8.35 23.20 -4.37
C ASP A 43 9.30 24.31 -3.88
N ALA A 44 10.17 24.02 -2.90
CA ALA A 44 11.05 25.03 -2.30
C ALA A 44 12.48 24.50 -2.06
N ASP A 45 13.24 24.20 -3.12
CA ASP A 45 14.71 24.23 -3.01
C ASP A 45 15.42 24.34 -4.39
N PRO A 46 16.42 25.23 -4.58
CA PRO A 46 17.16 25.42 -5.84
C PRO A 46 18.08 24.26 -6.26
N PHE A 47 18.02 23.09 -5.60
CA PHE A 47 18.66 21.84 -6.05
C PHE A 47 17.86 21.12 -7.16
N SER A 48 16.98 21.85 -7.86
CA SER A 48 16.00 21.34 -8.84
C SER A 48 16.60 20.68 -10.09
N GLU A 49 17.92 20.74 -10.29
CA GLU A 49 18.60 20.02 -11.38
C GLU A 49 19.15 18.64 -10.95
N GLY A 50 18.82 18.16 -9.74
CA GLY A 50 19.16 16.82 -9.27
C GLY A 50 18.28 15.72 -9.86
N LEU A 51 18.41 15.41 -11.15
CA LEU A 51 17.90 14.20 -11.88
C LEU A 51 16.43 13.75 -11.65
N GLY A 52 15.61 14.51 -10.93
CA GLY A 52 14.25 14.14 -10.56
C GLY A 52 14.15 12.92 -9.64
N LEU A 53 15.23 12.46 -9.00
CA LEU A 53 15.25 11.20 -8.24
C LEU A 53 14.28 11.16 -7.08
N LYS A 54 14.09 12.28 -6.38
CA LYS A 54 13.10 12.40 -5.31
C LYS A 54 11.68 12.10 -5.85
N ASN A 55 11.33 12.71 -6.98
CA ASN A 55 10.04 12.46 -7.64
C ASN A 55 9.96 11.05 -8.23
N ALA A 56 11.03 10.53 -8.81
CA ALA A 56 11.06 9.18 -9.36
C ALA A 56 10.87 8.11 -8.27
N ALA A 57 11.48 8.28 -7.10
CA ALA A 57 11.29 7.41 -5.93
C ALA A 57 9.85 7.48 -5.39
N LEU A 58 9.25 8.67 -5.38
CA LEU A 58 7.85 8.87 -4.99
C LEU A 58 6.87 8.18 -5.95
N ILE A 59 7.08 8.36 -7.26
CA ILE A 59 6.25 7.75 -8.30
C ILE A 59 6.42 6.22 -8.26
N SER A 60 7.64 5.70 -8.15
CA SER A 60 7.87 4.25 -8.09
C SER A 60 7.25 3.63 -6.84
N PHE A 61 7.36 4.29 -5.69
CA PHE A 61 6.65 3.88 -4.47
C PHE A 61 5.15 3.80 -4.68
N GLY A 62 4.54 4.88 -5.21
CA GLY A 62 3.11 4.95 -5.45
C GLY A 62 2.60 3.90 -6.44
N VAL A 63 3.32 3.70 -7.55
CA VAL A 63 2.98 2.69 -8.57
C VAL A 63 3.07 1.28 -7.99
N SER A 64 4.17 0.95 -7.31
CA SER A 64 4.32 -0.38 -6.71
C SER A 64 3.29 -0.65 -5.61
N PHE A 65 2.99 0.35 -4.78
CA PHE A 65 1.95 0.24 -3.76
C PHE A 65 0.57 0.01 -4.37
N ALA A 66 0.22 0.75 -5.43
CA ALA A 66 -1.03 0.57 -6.15
C ALA A 66 -1.14 -0.84 -6.75
N VAL A 67 -0.06 -1.37 -7.32
CA VAL A 67 -0.01 -2.75 -7.87
C VAL A 67 -0.25 -3.78 -6.76
N ILE A 68 0.40 -3.62 -5.60
CA ILE A 68 0.20 -4.53 -4.45
C ILE A 68 -1.25 -4.47 -3.95
N LEU A 69 -1.87 -3.29 -3.93
CA LEU A 69 -3.28 -3.14 -3.57
C LEU A 69 -4.23 -3.74 -4.60
N VAL A 70 -3.93 -3.64 -5.89
CA VAL A 70 -4.74 -4.30 -6.92
C VAL A 70 -4.64 -5.81 -6.77
N MET A 71 -3.43 -6.34 -6.59
CA MET A 71 -3.22 -7.76 -6.33
C MET A 71 -3.95 -8.20 -5.06
N ALA A 72 -3.92 -7.38 -4.00
CA ALA A 72 -4.64 -7.64 -2.76
C ALA A 72 -6.14 -7.87 -2.96
N VAL A 73 -6.76 -7.00 -3.76
CA VAL A 73 -8.20 -7.05 -4.02
C VAL A 73 -8.53 -8.22 -4.95
N VAL A 74 -7.68 -8.49 -5.96
CA VAL A 74 -7.89 -9.56 -6.95
C VAL A 74 -7.72 -10.95 -6.32
N SER A 75 -6.77 -11.12 -5.40
CA SER A 75 -6.53 -12.40 -4.72
C SER A 75 -7.61 -12.78 -3.69
N GLY A 76 -8.55 -11.88 -3.39
CA GLY A 76 -9.62 -12.10 -2.42
C GLY A 76 -9.18 -11.91 -0.96
N GLY A 77 -10.13 -12.10 -0.03
CA GLY A 77 -9.93 -11.76 1.39
C GLY A 77 -8.85 -12.57 2.12
N ASP A 78 -8.49 -13.74 1.61
CA ASP A 78 -7.50 -14.64 2.22
C ASP A 78 -6.07 -14.06 2.13
N ALA A 79 -5.75 -13.41 1.01
CA ALA A 79 -4.46 -12.75 0.82
C ALA A 79 -4.24 -11.60 1.81
N ILE A 80 -5.31 -10.96 2.32
CA ILE A 80 -5.25 -9.78 3.21
C ILE A 80 -4.62 -10.13 4.56
N PHE A 81 -4.95 -11.30 5.10
CA PHE A 81 -4.44 -11.74 6.39
C PHE A 81 -3.28 -12.73 6.28
N GLY A 82 -3.16 -13.43 5.15
CA GLY A 82 -2.06 -14.36 4.88
C GLY A 82 -0.84 -13.68 4.29
N GLU A 83 -0.94 -13.22 3.05
CA GLU A 83 0.22 -12.99 2.16
C GLU A 83 0.60 -11.51 2.05
N LEU A 84 -0.36 -10.60 2.18
CA LEU A 84 -0.15 -9.16 2.04
C LEU A 84 0.79 -8.55 3.06
N PRO A 85 0.73 -8.88 4.36
CA PRO A 85 1.67 -8.34 5.32
C PRO A 85 3.11 -8.66 4.93
N PHE A 86 3.38 -9.90 4.48
CA PHE A 86 4.70 -10.33 4.02
C PHE A 86 5.10 -9.68 2.69
N THR A 87 4.16 -9.52 1.77
CA THR A 87 4.40 -8.90 0.45
C THR A 87 4.69 -7.41 0.58
N ILE A 88 3.91 -6.69 1.40
CA ILE A 88 4.12 -5.26 1.69
C ILE A 88 5.44 -5.06 2.44
N LEU A 89 5.72 -5.88 3.45
CA LEU A 89 6.94 -5.78 4.24
C LEU A 89 8.19 -6.11 3.40
N GLY A 90 8.10 -7.14 2.54
CA GLY A 90 9.15 -7.45 1.56
C GLY A 90 9.37 -6.32 0.57
N PHE A 91 8.29 -5.77 0.00
CA PHE A 91 8.37 -4.60 -0.88
C PHE A 91 9.01 -3.40 -0.19
N LEU A 92 8.61 -3.07 1.04
CA LEU A 92 9.16 -1.94 1.79
C LEU A 92 10.64 -2.10 2.07
N ILE A 93 11.07 -3.29 2.50
CA ILE A 93 12.51 -3.58 2.72
C ILE A 93 13.27 -3.42 1.40
N PHE A 94 12.78 -4.00 0.31
CA PHE A 94 13.42 -3.92 -0.99
C PHE A 94 13.48 -2.47 -1.48
N PHE A 95 12.37 -1.75 -1.40
CA PHE A 95 12.27 -0.35 -1.78
C PHE A 95 13.26 0.52 -0.99
N VAL A 96 13.34 0.37 0.34
CA VAL A 96 14.28 1.14 1.17
C VAL A 96 15.72 0.82 0.81
N ILE A 97 16.07 -0.45 0.59
CA ILE A 97 17.43 -0.84 0.18
C ILE A 97 17.80 -0.19 -1.16
N PHE A 98 16.96 -0.33 -2.19
CA PHE A 98 17.22 0.27 -3.49
C PHE A 98 17.23 1.79 -3.43
N TRP A 99 16.33 2.39 -2.65
CA TRP A 99 16.31 3.82 -2.42
C TRP A 99 17.60 4.31 -1.77
N LEU A 100 18.12 3.62 -0.76
CA LEU A 100 19.41 3.95 -0.13
C LEU A 100 20.59 3.77 -1.08
N MET A 101 20.63 2.67 -1.85
CA MET A 101 21.68 2.43 -2.84
C MET A 101 21.72 3.53 -3.91
N ILE A 102 20.55 3.99 -4.35
CA ILE A 102 20.41 5.06 -5.33
C ILE A 102 20.72 6.42 -4.70
N ALA A 103 20.26 6.67 -3.47
CA ALA A 103 20.52 7.91 -2.73
C ALA A 103 22.00 8.13 -2.44
N TRP A 104 22.81 7.07 -2.39
CA TRP A 104 24.27 7.16 -2.23
C TRP A 104 25.03 7.49 -3.53
N ILE A 105 24.39 7.36 -4.70
CA ILE A 105 25.00 7.67 -6.01
C ILE A 105 24.97 9.19 -6.29
N PHE A 106 24.19 9.96 -5.53
CA PHE A 106 23.96 11.40 -5.71
C PHE A 106 24.20 12.17 -4.41
#